data_AF-A0A955E8E2-F1
#
_entry.id   AF-A0A955E8E2-F1
#
_cell.length_a   1.000
_cell.length_b   1.000
_cell.length_c   1.000
_cell.angle_alpha   90.00
_cell.angle_beta   90.00
_cell.angle_gamma   90.00
#
_symmetry.space_group_name_H-M   'P 1'
#
loop_
_entity.id
_entity.type
_entity.pdbx_description
1 polymer ?
#
loop_
_entity_poly.entity_id
_entity_poly.type
_entity_poly.pdbx_seq_one_letter_code
_entity_poly.pdbx_strand_id
1 'polypeptide(L)'
;MPDGSIFTRMADPLRQLLARLSEYPWWQVVIELVVLWVLVWLVYRFIRGTRAAGAVKGLLLVFILATLAVRVFAQGDLFARLAVLYNRLLGLAALAVLITFAPEIRRAALRLGEASFFRATPEQVRTVVDSLVNSCEFLSKNKFGAIVALERGAPLREMIETGRSINADISSHLLNAIFWPNSPLHDMGVVVRGDKIIAASVQFPLAEPAEMPGKHLGTRHRAAVGLARSTDALVIVVSEETGGISITDGREFKRMLTPEALRQELIKRMTGRPAADKKTPKPAVADTDEPARGTLTDDTQDNEAIREASGG
;
A
#
# COMPACT_ATOMS: atom_id res chain seq x y z
N MET A 1 47.25 56.39 -9.21
CA MET A 1 46.72 55.37 -10.13
C MET A 1 46.60 54.07 -9.35
N PRO A 2 45.39 53.58 -9.01
CA PRO A 2 45.24 52.33 -8.29
C PRO A 2 45.29 51.14 -9.26
N ASP A 3 46.09 50.14 -8.91
CA ASP A 3 46.45 48.96 -9.70
C ASP A 3 45.24 48.11 -10.15
N GLY A 4 45.24 47.74 -11.43
CA GLY A 4 44.32 46.76 -12.03
C GLY A 4 44.55 45.30 -11.60
N SER A 5 45.27 45.07 -10.50
CA SER A 5 45.69 43.74 -10.02
C SER A 5 44.68 43.04 -9.10
N ILE A 6 43.66 43.77 -8.60
CA ILE A 6 42.62 43.23 -7.72
C ILE A 6 41.52 42.51 -8.53
N PHE A 7 41.13 43.08 -9.68
CA PHE A 7 40.10 42.48 -10.54
C PHE A 7 40.56 41.18 -11.22
N THR A 8 41.85 41.06 -11.52
CA THR A 8 42.44 39.83 -12.08
C THR A 8 42.49 38.70 -11.06
N ARG A 9 42.86 38.97 -9.80
CA ARG A 9 42.90 37.95 -8.72
C ARG A 9 41.53 37.35 -8.35
N MET A 10 40.42 38.06 -8.58
CA MET A 10 39.06 37.53 -8.36
C MET A 10 38.48 36.81 -9.59
N ALA A 11 38.98 37.10 -10.79
CA ALA A 11 38.48 36.49 -12.03
C ALA A 11 39.08 35.09 -12.28
N ASP A 12 40.29 34.83 -11.78
CA ASP A 12 40.99 33.56 -12.01
C ASP A 12 40.31 32.33 -11.39
N PRO A 13 39.79 32.37 -10.14
CA PRO A 13 39.06 31.24 -9.56
C PRO A 13 37.75 30.94 -10.28
N LEU A 14 37.04 31.96 -10.72
CA LEU A 14 35.77 31.85 -11.48
C LEU A 14 36.01 31.26 -12.86
N ARG A 15 37.09 31.65 -13.54
CA ARG A 15 37.53 31.08 -14.81
C ARG A 15 37.99 29.63 -14.66
N GLN A 16 38.68 29.29 -13.58
CA GLN A 16 39.06 27.90 -13.29
C GLN A 16 37.85 27.01 -12.94
N LEU A 17 36.82 27.56 -12.27
CA LEU A 17 35.60 26.83 -11.97
C LEU A 17 34.73 26.61 -13.22
N LEU A 18 34.67 27.61 -14.11
CA LEU A 18 34.04 27.48 -15.44
C LEU A 18 34.81 26.49 -16.34
N ALA A 19 36.14 26.52 -16.32
CA ALA A 19 36.97 25.61 -17.10
C ALA A 19 36.78 24.15 -16.66
N ARG A 20 36.71 23.88 -15.35
CA ARG A 20 36.42 22.54 -14.80
C ARG A 20 35.01 22.05 -15.10
N LEU A 21 34.03 22.95 -15.20
CA LEU A 21 32.67 22.62 -15.66
C LEU A 21 32.62 22.31 -17.16
N SER A 22 33.54 22.86 -17.96
CA SER A 22 33.62 22.63 -19.41
C SER A 22 34.36 21.35 -19.81
N GLU A 23 35.12 20.74 -18.89
CA GLU A 23 35.83 19.47 -19.11
C GLU A 23 34.92 18.25 -18.93
N TYR A 24 33.81 18.39 -18.22
CA TYR A 24 32.82 17.33 -18.09
C TYR A 24 31.84 17.36 -19.26
N PRO A 25 31.68 16.25 -20.00
CA PRO A 25 30.71 16.21 -21.07
C PRO A 25 29.30 16.40 -20.48
N TRP A 26 28.58 17.41 -20.97
CA TRP A 26 27.25 17.82 -20.51
C TRP A 26 26.25 16.65 -20.42
N TRP A 27 26.38 15.64 -21.28
CA TRP A 27 25.55 14.44 -21.26
C TRP A 27 25.82 13.55 -20.04
N GLN A 28 27.04 13.48 -19.53
CA GLN A 28 27.34 12.77 -18.27
C GLN A 28 26.68 13.47 -17.09
N VAL A 29 26.75 14.81 -17.02
CA VAL A 29 26.11 15.59 -15.94
C VAL A 29 24.59 15.41 -15.95
N VAL A 30 23.98 15.41 -17.14
CA VAL A 30 22.54 15.16 -17.28
C VAL A 30 22.16 13.74 -16.84
N ILE A 31 22.93 12.73 -17.25
CA ILE A 31 22.69 11.33 -16.83
C ILE A 31 22.85 11.20 -15.31
N GLU A 32 23.92 11.75 -14.74
CA GLU A 32 24.15 11.74 -13.28
C GLU A 32 22.98 12.41 -12.55
N LEU A 33 22.52 13.57 -13.02
CA LEU A 33 21.39 14.28 -12.41
C LEU A 33 20.10 13.46 -12.47
N VAL A 34 19.82 12.79 -13.60
CA VAL A 34 18.64 11.92 -13.76
C VAL A 34 18.74 10.69 -12.86
N VAL A 35 19.90 10.05 -12.80
CA VAL A 35 20.13 8.88 -11.93
C VAL A 35 19.97 9.27 -10.46
N LEU A 36 20.54 10.40 -10.05
CA LEU A 36 20.47 10.91 -8.69
C LEU A 36 19.04 11.35 -8.33
N TRP A 37 18.31 11.97 -9.27
CA TRP A 37 16.89 12.29 -9.12
C TRP A 37 16.03 11.04 -8.95
N VAL A 38 16.23 10.01 -9.79
CA VAL A 38 15.52 8.72 -9.66
C VAL A 38 15.84 8.07 -8.31
N LEU A 39 17.12 8.05 -7.90
CA LEU A 39 17.54 7.48 -6.62
C LEU A 39 16.88 8.21 -5.45
N VAL A 40 16.91 9.54 -5.43
CA VAL A 40 16.28 10.37 -4.40
C VAL A 40 14.77 10.17 -4.39
N TRP A 41 14.14 10.12 -5.56
CA TRP A 41 12.70 9.85 -5.69
C TRP A 41 12.33 8.46 -5.16
N LEU A 42 13.13 7.44 -5.45
CA LEU A 42 12.94 6.07 -4.98
C LEU A 42 13.09 5.97 -3.45
N VAL A 43 14.12 6.62 -2.90
CA VAL A 43 14.37 6.73 -1.46
C VAL A 43 13.22 7.49 -0.77
N TYR A 44 12.79 8.62 -1.31
CA TYR A 44 11.64 9.39 -0.80
C TYR A 44 10.35 8.56 -0.81
N ARG A 45 10.10 7.82 -1.90
CA ARG A 45 8.94 6.95 -2.06
C ARG A 45 8.94 5.79 -1.06
N PHE A 46 10.12 5.22 -0.78
CA PHE A 46 10.33 4.14 0.18
C PHE A 46 10.15 4.60 1.62
N ILE A 47 10.62 5.81 1.95
CA ILE A 47 10.53 6.40 3.29
C ILE A 47 9.09 6.81 3.63
N ARG A 48 8.26 7.22 2.67
CA ARG A 48 6.89 7.74 2.92
C ARG A 48 5.87 6.77 3.56
N GLY A 49 6.24 5.55 3.93
CA GLY A 49 5.31 4.52 4.40
C GLY A 49 5.68 3.71 5.65
N THR A 50 6.78 4.01 6.35
CA THR A 50 7.24 3.17 7.48
C THR A 50 7.43 3.96 8.77
N ARG A 51 7.21 3.36 9.95
CA ARG A 51 7.55 3.99 11.26
C ARG A 51 9.05 4.37 11.34
N ALA A 52 9.91 3.66 10.58
CA ALA A 52 11.33 3.97 10.41
C ALA A 52 11.60 5.30 9.67
N ALA A 53 10.60 5.90 9.02
CA ALA A 53 10.72 7.16 8.30
C ALA A 53 11.16 8.34 9.18
N GLY A 54 10.77 8.33 10.46
CA GLY A 54 11.19 9.35 11.42
C GLY A 54 12.69 9.27 11.71
N ALA A 55 13.21 8.07 11.92
CA ALA A 55 14.64 7.83 12.15
C ALA A 55 15.49 8.19 10.92
N VAL A 56 15.02 7.85 9.72
CA VAL A 56 15.72 8.23 8.47
C VAL A 56 15.76 9.74 8.30
N LYS A 57 14.64 10.46 8.52
CA LYS A 57 14.62 11.93 8.44
C LYS A 57 15.55 12.58 9.47
N GLY A 58 15.56 12.08 10.70
CA GLY A 58 16.45 12.58 11.76
C GLY A 58 17.92 12.36 11.42
N LEU A 59 18.26 11.17 10.94
CA LEU A 59 19.61 10.84 10.49
C LEU A 59 20.05 11.71 9.30
N LEU A 60 19.19 11.88 8.29
CA LEU A 60 19.47 12.72 7.11
C LEU A 60 19.68 14.19 7.51
N LEU A 61 18.86 14.71 8.43
CA LEU A 61 19.01 16.05 8.98
C LEU A 61 20.35 16.22 9.71
N VAL A 62 20.73 15.26 10.56
CA VAL A 62 22.03 15.26 11.25
C VAL A 62 23.18 15.20 10.25
N PHE A 63 23.06 14.39 9.19
CA PHE A 63 24.07 14.28 8.15
C PHE A 63 24.24 15.59 7.36
N ILE A 64 23.14 16.24 6.99
CA ILE A 64 23.12 17.53 6.29
C ILE A 64 23.73 18.62 7.17
N LEU A 65 23.28 18.74 8.43
CA LEU A 65 23.79 19.73 9.37
C LEU A 65 25.27 19.54 9.64
N ALA A 66 25.72 18.30 9.83
CA ALA A 66 27.13 18.00 10.06
C ALA A 66 27.99 18.27 8.82
N THR A 67 27.49 17.94 7.62
CA THR A 67 28.21 18.23 6.35
C THR A 67 28.31 19.74 6.12
N LEU A 68 27.25 20.49 6.40
CA LEU A 68 27.22 21.94 6.28
C LEU A 68 28.17 22.59 7.30
N ALA A 69 28.15 22.13 8.55
CA ALA A 69 29.06 22.59 9.59
C ALA A 69 30.52 22.36 9.19
N VAL A 70 30.88 21.18 8.66
CA VAL A 70 32.26 20.91 8.22
C VAL A 70 32.63 21.77 7.01
N ARG A 71 31.76 21.93 6.01
CA ARG A 71 32.06 22.79 4.85
C ARG A 71 32.20 24.27 5.19
N VAL A 72 31.51 24.75 6.22
CA VAL A 72 31.56 26.15 6.67
C VAL A 72 32.73 26.39 7.62
N PHE A 73 32.98 25.48 8.57
CA PHE A 73 33.96 25.67 9.65
C PHE A 73 35.33 25.03 9.40
N ALA A 74 35.46 24.08 8.45
CA ALA A 74 36.73 23.39 8.16
C ALA A 74 37.51 23.98 6.98
N GLN A 75 37.25 25.25 6.59
CA GLN A 75 37.95 25.93 5.49
C GLN A 75 39.40 26.35 5.83
N GLY A 76 39.89 26.06 7.04
CA GLY A 76 41.27 26.33 7.44
C GLY A 76 41.96 25.11 8.08
N ASP A 77 43.29 25.02 7.91
CA ASP A 77 44.16 23.93 8.39
C ASP A 77 44.10 23.68 9.91
N LEU A 78 43.47 24.57 10.68
CA LEU A 78 43.32 24.49 12.14
C LEU A 78 42.44 23.31 12.60
N PHE A 79 41.54 22.79 11.75
CA PHE A 79 40.59 21.73 12.11
C PHE A 79 40.81 20.41 11.36
N ALA A 80 41.97 20.21 10.72
CA ALA A 80 42.28 18.98 9.98
C ALA A 80 42.12 17.70 10.83
N ARG A 81 42.47 17.76 12.13
CA ARG A 81 42.25 16.65 13.08
C ARG A 81 40.76 16.37 13.34
N LEU A 82 39.94 17.41 13.39
CA LEU A 82 38.48 17.27 13.57
C LEU A 82 37.82 16.71 12.31
N ALA A 83 38.35 17.03 11.12
CA ALA A 83 37.91 16.43 9.86
C ALA A 83 38.22 14.92 9.77
N VAL A 84 39.38 14.49 10.27
CA VAL A 84 39.72 13.05 10.36
C VAL A 84 38.79 12.31 11.33
N LEU A 85 38.52 12.90 12.51
CA LEU A 85 37.59 12.31 13.47
C LEU A 85 36.16 12.25 12.92
N TYR A 86 35.73 13.30 12.22
CA TYR A 86 34.43 13.35 11.54
C TYR A 86 34.30 12.27 10.46
N ASN A 87 35.30 12.10 9.60
CA ASN A 87 35.27 11.03 8.58
C ASN A 87 35.19 9.64 9.20
N ARG A 88 35.89 9.39 10.31
CA ARG A 88 35.76 8.12 11.05
C ARG A 88 34.38 7.96 11.67
N LEU A 89 33.83 9.04 12.25
CA LEU A 89 32.48 9.05 12.83
C LEU A 89 31.41 8.84 11.76
N LEU A 90 31.57 9.43 10.57
CA LEU A 90 30.70 9.19 9.42
C LEU A 90 30.76 7.74 8.95
N GLY A 91 31.95 7.14 8.91
CA GLY A 91 32.11 5.72 8.61
C GLY A 91 31.36 4.83 9.62
N LEU A 92 31.49 5.13 10.92
CA LEU A 92 30.75 4.43 11.98
C LEU A 92 29.23 4.66 11.89
N ALA A 93 28.79 5.87 11.58
CA ALA A 93 27.38 6.20 11.40
C ALA A 93 26.80 5.45 10.19
N ALA A 94 27.51 5.44 9.05
CA ALA A 94 27.11 4.66 7.88
C ALA A 94 27.02 3.16 8.18
N LEU A 95 27.97 2.62 8.96
CA LEU A 95 27.94 1.23 9.40
C LEU A 95 26.74 0.94 10.32
N ALA A 96 26.47 1.80 11.31
CA ALA A 96 25.32 1.66 12.21
C ALA A 96 23.99 1.69 11.45
N VAL A 97 23.89 2.58 10.45
CA VAL A 97 22.74 2.68 9.54
C VAL A 97 22.62 1.40 8.73
N LEU A 98 23.70 0.91 8.12
CA LEU A 98 23.70 -0.34 7.37
C LEU A 98 23.22 -1.51 8.24
N ILE A 99 23.70 -1.63 9.48
CA ILE A 99 23.29 -2.68 10.43
C ILE A 99 21.81 -2.53 10.79
N THR A 100 21.35 -1.31 11.03
CA THR A 100 19.94 -1.02 11.37
C THR A 100 19.00 -1.31 10.20
N PHE A 101 19.45 -1.06 8.96
CA PHE A 101 18.69 -1.28 7.72
C PHE A 101 18.95 -2.66 7.08
N ALA A 102 19.85 -3.47 7.63
CA ALA A 102 20.15 -4.80 7.10
C ALA A 102 18.90 -5.71 7.02
N PRO A 103 17.99 -5.70 8.01
CA PRO A 103 16.74 -6.45 7.92
C PRO A 103 15.88 -6.02 6.72
N GLU A 104 15.79 -4.72 6.44
CA GLU A 104 15.00 -4.16 5.34
C GLU A 104 15.60 -4.50 3.98
N ILE A 105 16.94 -4.40 3.83
CA ILE A 105 17.65 -4.81 2.61
C ILE A 105 17.43 -6.29 2.34
N ARG A 106 17.52 -7.13 3.37
CA ARG A 106 17.23 -8.57 3.27
C ARG A 106 15.78 -8.80 2.81
N ARG A 107 14.80 -8.14 3.43
CA ARG A 107 13.38 -8.24 3.04
C ARG A 107 13.17 -7.76 1.60
N ALA A 108 13.80 -6.67 1.17
CA ALA A 108 13.70 -6.16 -0.19
C ALA A 108 14.31 -7.12 -1.22
N ALA A 109 15.48 -7.70 -0.94
CA ALA A 109 16.11 -8.69 -1.80
C ALA A 109 15.27 -9.97 -1.94
N LEU A 110 14.64 -10.42 -0.84
CA LEU A 110 13.70 -11.55 -0.87
C LEU A 110 12.48 -11.23 -1.76
N ARG A 111 11.91 -10.02 -1.63
CA ARG A 111 10.81 -9.55 -2.50
C ARG A 111 11.19 -9.50 -3.98
N LEU A 112 12.42 -9.07 -4.29
CA LEU A 112 12.96 -9.05 -5.65
C LEU A 112 13.19 -10.46 -6.21
N GLY A 113 13.58 -11.42 -5.36
CA GLY A 113 13.73 -12.84 -5.74
C GLY A 113 12.41 -13.56 -5.99
N GLU A 114 11.35 -13.20 -5.28
CA GLU A 114 10.02 -13.84 -5.40
C GLU A 114 9.05 -13.12 -6.35
N ALA A 115 9.38 -11.90 -6.80
CA ALA A 115 8.54 -11.12 -7.73
C ALA A 115 8.26 -11.81 -9.09
N SER A 116 8.86 -12.97 -9.38
CA SER A 116 8.80 -13.59 -10.71
C SER A 116 8.32 -15.03 -10.79
N PHE A 117 8.13 -15.81 -9.72
CA PHE A 117 7.97 -17.28 -9.89
C PHE A 117 6.56 -17.87 -9.76
N PHE A 118 5.58 -17.15 -9.19
CA PHE A 118 4.20 -17.62 -9.16
C PHE A 118 3.24 -16.57 -9.70
N ARG A 119 3.31 -16.34 -11.02
CA ARG A 119 2.18 -15.74 -11.74
C ARG A 119 1.09 -16.82 -11.76
N ALA A 120 0.33 -16.92 -10.67
CA ALA A 120 -0.76 -17.88 -10.54
C ALA A 120 -1.61 -17.82 -11.80
N THR A 121 -1.84 -18.97 -12.42
CA THR A 121 -2.68 -19.03 -13.61
C THR A 121 -4.08 -18.50 -13.26
N PRO A 122 -4.80 -17.89 -14.23
CA PRO A 122 -6.18 -17.45 -13.98
C PRO A 122 -7.08 -18.56 -13.42
N GLU A 123 -6.80 -19.81 -13.79
CA GLU A 123 -7.48 -21.00 -13.30
C GLU A 123 -7.15 -21.30 -11.83
N GLN A 124 -5.88 -21.28 -11.44
CA GLN A 124 -5.49 -21.42 -10.02
C GLN A 124 -6.11 -20.33 -9.15
N VAL A 125 -6.13 -19.07 -9.61
CA VAL A 125 -6.78 -17.98 -8.89
C VAL A 125 -8.28 -18.26 -8.69
N ARG A 126 -8.96 -18.75 -9.73
CA ARG A 126 -10.39 -19.13 -9.62
C ARG A 126 -10.60 -20.23 -8.60
N THR A 127 -9.83 -21.32 -8.67
CA THR A 127 -9.93 -22.44 -7.72
C THR A 127 -9.71 -22.01 -6.27
N VAL A 128 -8.73 -21.14 -6.03
CA VAL A 128 -8.46 -20.55 -4.71
C VAL A 128 -9.65 -19.71 -4.24
N VAL A 129 -10.16 -18.82 -5.10
CA VAL A 129 -11.31 -17.96 -4.79
C VAL A 129 -12.55 -18.79 -4.49
N ASP A 130 -12.85 -19.81 -5.30
CA ASP A 130 -13.97 -20.72 -5.10
C ASP A 130 -13.87 -21.43 -3.75
N SER A 131 -12.69 -21.97 -3.44
CA SER A 131 -12.44 -22.66 -2.16
C SER A 131 -12.64 -21.73 -0.96
N LEU A 132 -12.12 -20.50 -1.03
CA LEU A 132 -12.26 -19.50 0.02
C LEU A 132 -13.70 -19.04 0.20
N VAL A 133 -14.39 -18.70 -0.90
CA VAL A 133 -15.78 -18.21 -0.87
C VAL A 133 -16.71 -19.28 -0.33
N ASN A 134 -16.61 -20.51 -0.83
CA ASN A 134 -17.44 -21.63 -0.38
C ASN A 134 -17.21 -21.95 1.10
N SER A 135 -15.95 -21.89 1.56
CA SER A 135 -15.64 -22.07 2.98
C SER A 135 -16.18 -20.93 3.84
N CYS A 136 -15.96 -19.67 3.43
CA CYS A 136 -16.47 -18.51 4.16
C CYS A 136 -17.99 -18.50 4.23
N GLU A 137 -18.70 -18.90 3.18
CA GLU A 137 -20.16 -19.03 3.19
C GLU A 137 -20.62 -20.08 4.20
N PHE A 138 -20.00 -21.26 4.18
CA PHE A 138 -20.31 -22.32 5.15
C PHE A 138 -20.05 -21.88 6.59
N LEU A 139 -18.87 -21.31 6.86
CA LEU A 139 -18.48 -20.85 8.19
C LEU A 139 -19.37 -19.68 8.66
N SER A 140 -19.74 -18.78 7.75
CA SER A 140 -20.65 -17.65 8.02
C SER A 140 -22.04 -18.14 8.44
N LYS A 141 -22.64 -19.06 7.69
CA LYS A 141 -23.96 -19.64 7.99
C LYS A 141 -23.99 -20.33 9.36
N ASN A 142 -22.91 -21.01 9.72
CA ASN A 142 -22.78 -21.72 11.00
C ASN A 142 -22.21 -20.85 12.13
N LYS A 143 -21.86 -19.58 11.86
CA LYS A 143 -21.18 -18.67 12.79
C LYS A 143 -19.89 -19.23 13.38
N PHE A 144 -19.13 -19.95 12.58
CA PHE A 144 -17.81 -20.44 12.96
C PHE A 144 -16.78 -19.35 12.64
N GLY A 145 -16.05 -18.91 13.68
CA GLY A 145 -15.04 -17.87 13.56
C GLY A 145 -13.87 -18.31 12.70
N ALA A 146 -13.47 -17.49 11.73
CA ALA A 146 -12.36 -17.81 10.85
C ALA A 146 -11.53 -16.59 10.52
N ILE A 147 -10.24 -16.81 10.26
CA ILE A 147 -9.33 -15.78 9.77
C ILE A 147 -8.28 -16.39 8.85
N VAL A 148 -8.29 -15.96 7.59
CA VAL A 148 -7.43 -16.49 6.53
C VAL A 148 -6.61 -15.34 5.94
N ALA A 149 -5.30 -15.47 5.99
CA ALA A 149 -4.35 -14.54 5.39
C ALA A 149 -3.79 -15.09 4.08
N LEU A 150 -3.98 -14.34 2.99
CA LEU A 150 -3.37 -14.63 1.70
C LEU A 150 -2.05 -13.87 1.60
N GLU A 151 -0.96 -14.63 1.52
CA GLU A 151 0.39 -14.09 1.32
C GLU A 151 0.50 -13.46 -0.09
N ARG A 152 1.15 -12.29 -0.17
CA ARG A 152 1.36 -11.55 -1.42
C ARG A 152 2.84 -11.27 -1.63
N GLY A 153 3.24 -10.02 -1.81
CA GLY A 153 4.64 -9.67 -2.08
C GLY A 153 5.53 -9.77 -0.84
N ALA A 154 5.01 -9.51 0.36
CA ALA A 154 5.75 -9.69 1.59
C ALA A 154 5.56 -11.10 2.16
N PRO A 155 6.65 -11.88 2.37
CA PRO A 155 6.54 -13.21 2.93
C PRO A 155 6.10 -13.17 4.40
N LEU A 156 5.22 -14.08 4.80
CA LEU A 156 4.71 -14.19 6.19
C LEU A 156 5.53 -15.17 7.05
N ARG A 157 6.81 -15.38 6.70
CA ARG A 157 7.66 -16.45 7.26
C ARG A 157 7.76 -16.44 8.79
N GLU A 158 8.00 -15.26 9.37
CA GLU A 158 8.11 -15.08 10.83
C GLU A 158 6.82 -15.53 11.55
N MET A 159 5.66 -15.35 10.92
CA MET A 159 4.37 -15.76 11.49
C MET A 159 4.14 -17.25 11.28
N ILE A 160 4.42 -17.76 10.07
CA ILE A 160 4.29 -19.19 9.75
C ILE A 160 5.04 -20.07 10.76
N GLU A 161 6.22 -19.63 11.22
CA GLU A 161 7.03 -20.34 12.24
C GLU A 161 6.34 -20.48 13.61
N THR A 162 5.36 -19.62 13.92
CA THR A 162 4.56 -19.72 15.16
C THR A 162 3.41 -20.73 15.09
N GLY A 163 3.02 -21.14 13.86
CA GLY A 163 1.87 -22.01 13.63
C GLY A 163 2.23 -23.48 13.45
N ARG A 164 1.23 -24.27 13.04
CA ARG A 164 1.38 -25.67 12.63
C ARG A 164 1.47 -25.74 11.11
N SER A 165 2.58 -26.30 10.62
CA SER A 165 2.80 -26.56 9.20
C SER A 165 1.77 -27.56 8.66
N ILE A 166 1.14 -27.23 7.53
CA ILE A 166 0.12 -28.05 6.86
C ILE A 166 0.60 -28.47 5.46
N ASN A 167 1.06 -27.50 4.66
CA ASN A 167 1.51 -27.70 3.27
C ASN A 167 0.55 -28.54 2.41
N ALA A 168 -0.74 -28.23 2.47
CA ALA A 168 -1.78 -28.94 1.71
C ALA A 168 -2.38 -28.04 0.62
N ASP A 169 -2.93 -28.65 -0.42
CA ASP A 169 -3.70 -27.91 -1.43
C ASP A 169 -4.95 -27.29 -0.80
N ILE A 170 -5.26 -26.06 -1.23
CA ILE A 170 -6.44 -25.37 -0.71
C ILE A 170 -7.71 -26.09 -1.16
N SER A 171 -8.60 -26.33 -0.20
CA SER A 171 -9.96 -26.79 -0.48
C SER A 171 -10.92 -26.22 0.56
N SER A 172 -12.17 -26.03 0.16
CA SER A 172 -13.22 -25.56 1.09
C SER A 172 -13.39 -26.52 2.27
N HIS A 173 -13.34 -27.84 2.02
CA HIS A 173 -13.46 -28.87 3.05
C HIS A 173 -12.33 -28.80 4.09
N LEU A 174 -11.08 -28.61 3.65
CA LEU A 174 -9.95 -28.49 4.57
C LEU A 174 -10.04 -27.22 5.41
N LEU A 175 -10.40 -26.08 4.82
CA LEU A 175 -10.62 -24.84 5.57
C LEU A 175 -11.74 -25.00 6.59
N ASN A 176 -12.85 -25.65 6.21
CA ASN A 176 -13.96 -25.93 7.13
C ASN A 176 -13.54 -26.84 8.29
N ALA A 177 -12.71 -27.84 8.02
CA ALA A 177 -12.18 -28.74 9.05
C ALA A 177 -11.21 -28.04 10.00
N ILE A 178 -10.35 -27.14 9.47
CA ILE A 178 -9.44 -26.33 10.29
C ILE A 178 -10.23 -25.44 11.24
N PHE A 179 -11.22 -24.70 10.74
CA PHE A 179 -12.04 -23.77 11.54
C PHE A 179 -13.22 -24.42 12.26
N TRP A 180 -13.27 -25.76 12.31
CA TRP A 180 -14.31 -26.45 13.06
C TRP A 180 -14.19 -26.11 14.56
N PRO A 181 -15.28 -25.75 15.26
CA PRO A 181 -15.22 -25.42 16.67
C PRO A 181 -14.56 -26.52 17.51
N ASN A 182 -13.69 -26.14 18.44
CA ASN A 182 -12.91 -27.04 19.31
C ASN A 182 -11.86 -27.91 18.58
N SER A 183 -11.62 -27.71 17.29
CA SER A 183 -10.48 -28.34 16.61
C SER A 183 -9.16 -27.76 17.16
N PRO A 184 -8.10 -28.54 17.40
CA PRO A 184 -6.81 -27.99 17.81
C PRO A 184 -6.23 -26.94 16.84
N LEU A 185 -6.73 -26.90 15.60
CA LEU A 185 -6.26 -25.97 14.56
C LEU A 185 -7.13 -24.71 14.38
N HIS A 186 -8.30 -24.63 15.01
CA HIS A 186 -9.28 -23.54 14.74
C HIS A 186 -8.93 -22.20 15.38
N ASP A 187 -8.03 -22.22 16.37
CA ASP A 187 -7.58 -21.02 17.06
C ASP A 187 -6.61 -20.25 16.17
N MET A 188 -6.62 -18.92 16.28
CA MET A 188 -5.78 -18.00 15.50
C MET A 188 -6.07 -18.11 13.99
N GLY A 189 -5.05 -18.00 13.13
CA GLY A 189 -5.24 -17.86 11.68
C GLY A 189 -4.58 -18.90 10.80
N VAL A 190 -5.04 -18.91 9.55
CA VAL A 190 -4.51 -19.75 8.47
C VAL A 190 -3.75 -18.87 7.49
N VAL A 191 -2.59 -19.34 7.04
CA VAL A 191 -1.79 -18.68 5.99
C VAL A 191 -1.86 -19.49 4.71
N VAL A 192 -2.29 -18.83 3.63
CA VAL A 192 -2.37 -19.39 2.28
C VAL A 192 -1.34 -18.68 1.41
N ARG A 193 -0.55 -19.45 0.65
CA ARG A 193 0.41 -18.96 -0.34
C ARG A 193 0.11 -19.62 -1.67
N GLY A 194 -0.24 -18.83 -2.69
CA GLY A 194 -0.66 -19.36 -3.98
C GLY A 194 -1.92 -20.21 -3.84
N ASP A 195 -1.80 -21.50 -4.16
CA ASP A 195 -2.86 -22.52 -4.10
C ASP A 195 -2.72 -23.47 -2.90
N LYS A 196 -1.82 -23.18 -1.95
CA LYS A 196 -1.58 -24.05 -0.78
C LYS A 196 -1.84 -23.36 0.54
N ILE A 197 -2.40 -24.11 1.48
CA ILE A 197 -2.43 -23.79 2.90
C ILE A 197 -1.07 -24.16 3.49
N ILE A 198 -0.28 -23.15 3.86
CA ILE A 198 1.07 -23.34 4.37
C ILE A 198 1.03 -23.72 5.85
N ALA A 199 0.26 -22.98 6.65
CA ALA A 199 0.15 -23.21 8.08
C ALA A 199 -1.23 -22.81 8.63
N ALA A 200 -1.61 -23.45 9.74
CA ALA A 200 -2.77 -23.13 10.56
C ALA A 200 -2.33 -22.79 11.99
N SER A 201 -3.24 -22.26 12.81
CA SER A 201 -2.93 -21.79 14.17
C SER A 201 -1.80 -20.77 14.24
N VAL A 202 -1.67 -19.94 13.21
CA VAL A 202 -0.65 -18.90 13.09
C VAL A 202 -1.07 -17.68 13.90
N GLN A 203 -0.21 -17.21 14.79
CA GLN A 203 -0.46 -16.00 15.56
C GLN A 203 -0.19 -14.75 14.72
N PHE A 204 -1.19 -13.89 14.60
CA PHE A 204 -1.08 -12.61 13.89
C PHE A 204 -0.97 -11.43 14.86
N PRO A 205 -0.25 -10.36 14.47
CA PRO A 205 -0.17 -9.14 15.28
C PRO A 205 -1.55 -8.48 15.40
N LEU A 206 -1.88 -8.00 16.60
CA LEU A 206 -3.14 -7.32 16.86
C LEU A 206 -3.00 -5.81 16.63
N ALA A 207 -3.98 -5.21 15.94
CA ALA A 207 -4.11 -3.76 15.88
C ALA A 207 -4.47 -3.16 17.24
N GLU A 208 -4.00 -1.93 17.48
CA GLU A 208 -4.37 -1.16 18.66
C GLU A 208 -5.85 -0.70 18.57
N PRO A 209 -6.53 -0.45 19.70
CA PRO A 209 -7.94 -0.02 19.67
C PRO A 209 -8.19 1.27 18.88
N ALA A 210 -7.29 2.26 18.98
CA ALA A 210 -7.38 3.53 18.24
C ALA A 210 -7.28 3.35 16.72
N GLU A 211 -6.73 2.22 16.32
CA GLU A 211 -6.40 1.84 14.97
C GLU A 211 -7.57 1.06 14.30
N MET A 212 -8.62 0.69 15.06
CA MET A 212 -9.70 -0.14 14.57
C MET A 212 -10.80 0.66 13.84
N PRO A 213 -11.35 0.14 12.72
CA PRO A 213 -12.41 0.81 11.96
C PRO A 213 -13.80 0.74 12.62
N GLY A 214 -13.93 0.25 13.86
CA GLY A 214 -15.20 0.18 14.58
C GLY A 214 -15.07 -0.31 16.02
N LYS A 215 -16.03 0.09 16.88
CA LYS A 215 -16.00 -0.15 18.34
C LYS A 215 -16.46 -1.54 18.81
N HIS A 216 -16.88 -2.42 17.90
CA HIS A 216 -17.43 -3.76 18.22
C HIS A 216 -16.77 -4.86 17.39
N LEU A 217 -15.44 -4.82 17.28
CA LEU A 217 -14.68 -5.78 16.47
C LEU A 217 -13.83 -6.66 17.39
N GLY A 218 -14.10 -7.97 17.37
CA GLY A 218 -13.41 -8.96 18.18
C GLY A 218 -11.93 -9.15 17.83
N THR A 219 -11.27 -10.04 18.56
CA THR A 219 -9.82 -10.31 18.46
C THR A 219 -9.38 -10.74 17.06
N ARG A 220 -10.15 -11.59 16.36
CA ARG A 220 -9.87 -11.97 14.96
C ARG A 220 -9.87 -10.78 14.00
N HIS A 221 -10.79 -9.83 14.17
CA HIS A 221 -10.78 -8.62 13.35
C HIS A 221 -9.56 -7.75 13.64
N ARG A 222 -9.16 -7.63 14.92
CA ARG A 222 -7.95 -6.91 15.30
C ARG A 222 -6.68 -7.56 14.72
N ALA A 223 -6.62 -8.88 14.73
CA ALA A 223 -5.55 -9.66 14.12
C ALA A 223 -5.47 -9.42 12.61
N ALA A 224 -6.61 -9.41 11.92
CA ALA A 224 -6.65 -9.14 10.49
C ALA A 224 -6.19 -7.72 10.14
N VAL A 225 -6.62 -6.71 10.90
CA VAL A 225 -6.16 -5.32 10.70
C VAL A 225 -4.68 -5.17 11.01
N GLY A 226 -4.18 -5.77 12.10
CA GLY A 226 -2.78 -5.68 12.48
C GLY A 226 -1.86 -6.35 11.46
N LEU A 227 -2.25 -7.53 10.96
CA LEU A 227 -1.52 -8.22 9.90
C LEU A 227 -1.51 -7.42 8.59
N ALA A 228 -2.68 -6.96 8.14
CA ALA A 228 -2.81 -6.26 6.87
C ALA A 228 -2.16 -4.87 6.89
N ARG A 229 -1.89 -4.29 8.07
CA ARG A 229 -1.10 -3.05 8.19
C ARG A 229 0.40 -3.27 8.22
N SER A 230 0.85 -4.36 8.82
CA SER A 230 2.28 -4.69 8.93
C SER A 230 2.81 -5.32 7.65
N THR A 231 1.94 -5.84 6.78
CA THR A 231 2.27 -6.54 5.54
C THR A 231 1.38 -6.09 4.39
N ASP A 232 1.58 -6.64 3.19
CA ASP A 232 0.65 -6.44 2.06
C ASP A 232 -0.36 -7.58 1.91
N ALA A 233 -0.49 -8.44 2.94
CA ALA A 233 -1.37 -9.59 2.93
C ALA A 233 -2.86 -9.19 2.81
N LEU A 234 -3.62 -10.01 2.07
CA LEU A 234 -5.07 -9.87 1.99
C LEU A 234 -5.71 -10.81 3.01
N VAL A 235 -6.43 -10.27 3.98
CA VAL A 235 -6.96 -11.04 5.11
C VAL A 235 -8.48 -11.06 5.08
N ILE A 236 -9.06 -12.26 5.18
CA ILE A 236 -10.49 -12.52 5.25
C ILE A 236 -10.82 -12.93 6.68
N VAL A 237 -11.94 -12.44 7.22
CA VAL A 237 -12.42 -12.78 8.56
C VAL A 237 -13.89 -13.15 8.50
N VAL A 238 -14.27 -14.21 9.21
CA VAL A 238 -15.66 -14.56 9.51
C VAL A 238 -15.89 -14.37 11.01
N SER A 239 -16.88 -13.56 11.37
CA SER A 239 -17.25 -13.30 12.77
C SER A 239 -17.95 -14.51 13.39
N GLU A 240 -17.46 -14.96 14.55
CA GLU A 240 -18.14 -16.01 15.34
C GLU A 240 -19.44 -15.52 16.00
N GLU A 241 -19.57 -14.22 16.23
CA GLU A 241 -20.77 -13.64 16.86
C GLU A 241 -21.90 -13.44 15.84
N THR A 242 -21.55 -12.87 14.69
CA THR A 242 -22.52 -12.38 13.69
C THR A 242 -22.58 -13.25 12.44
N GLY A 243 -21.57 -14.09 12.18
CA GLY A 243 -21.38 -14.74 10.88
C GLY A 243 -20.90 -13.79 9.79
N GLY A 244 -20.77 -12.48 10.06
CA GLY A 244 -20.40 -11.48 9.06
C GLY A 244 -19.02 -11.73 8.45
N ILE A 245 -18.94 -11.71 7.12
CA ILE A 245 -17.69 -11.84 6.37
C ILE A 245 -17.08 -10.45 6.13
N SER A 246 -15.80 -10.31 6.42
CA SER A 246 -15.02 -9.08 6.24
C SER A 246 -13.72 -9.37 5.50
N ILE A 247 -13.19 -8.38 4.80
CA ILE A 247 -11.91 -8.46 4.09
C ILE A 247 -11.11 -7.17 4.25
N THR A 248 -9.78 -7.30 4.35
CA THR A 248 -8.87 -6.16 4.52
C THR A 248 -7.50 -6.37 3.90
N ASP A 249 -6.92 -5.30 3.40
CA ASP A 249 -5.54 -5.24 2.86
C ASP A 249 -4.72 -4.10 3.49
N GLY A 250 -5.16 -3.63 4.66
CA GLY A 250 -4.53 -2.54 5.42
C GLY A 250 -4.92 -1.15 4.96
N ARG A 251 -5.41 -0.99 3.71
CA ARG A 251 -5.91 0.28 3.18
C ARG A 251 -7.40 0.41 3.37
N GLU A 252 -8.13 -0.66 3.08
CA GLU A 252 -9.58 -0.69 3.16
C GLU A 252 -10.05 -1.90 3.95
N PHE A 253 -11.04 -1.70 4.83
CA PHE A 253 -11.68 -2.73 5.61
C PHE A 253 -13.16 -2.81 5.21
N LYS A 254 -13.53 -3.82 4.41
CA LYS A 254 -14.92 -4.04 3.99
C LYS A 254 -15.58 -5.06 4.90
N ARG A 255 -16.84 -4.82 5.29
CA ARG A 255 -17.60 -5.61 6.25
C ARG A 255 -18.90 -6.11 5.65
N MET A 256 -19.45 -7.16 6.25
CA MET A 256 -20.76 -7.72 5.92
C MET A 256 -20.89 -8.03 4.42
N LEU A 257 -19.85 -8.61 3.85
CA LEU A 257 -19.83 -8.99 2.45
C LEU A 257 -20.71 -10.22 2.23
N THR A 258 -21.50 -10.20 1.17
CA THR A 258 -22.13 -11.42 0.65
C THR A 258 -21.06 -12.32 0.01
N PRO A 259 -21.30 -13.64 -0.12
CA PRO A 259 -20.36 -14.55 -0.80
C PRO A 259 -19.98 -14.07 -2.21
N GLU A 260 -20.95 -13.52 -2.94
CA GLU A 260 -20.74 -12.96 -4.28
C GLU A 260 -19.90 -11.68 -4.25
N ALA A 261 -20.15 -10.77 -3.29
CA ALA A 261 -19.33 -9.57 -3.13
C ALA A 261 -17.89 -9.93 -2.71
N LEU A 262 -17.71 -10.94 -1.86
CA LEU A 262 -16.39 -11.47 -1.48
C LEU A 262 -15.65 -12.01 -2.70
N ARG A 263 -16.31 -12.83 -3.54
CA ARG A 263 -15.75 -13.37 -4.79
C ARG A 263 -15.23 -12.24 -5.68
N GLN A 264 -16.05 -11.23 -5.92
CA GLN A 264 -15.67 -10.08 -6.75
C GLN A 264 -14.47 -9.33 -6.17
N GLU A 265 -14.44 -9.12 -4.86
CA GLU A 265 -13.34 -8.42 -4.20
C GLU A 265 -12.03 -9.23 -4.24
N LEU A 266 -12.10 -10.55 -4.06
CA LEU A 266 -10.94 -11.43 -4.15
C LEU A 266 -10.37 -11.45 -5.57
N ILE A 267 -11.21 -11.64 -6.59
CA ILE A 267 -10.78 -11.59 -7.99
C ILE A 267 -10.10 -10.25 -8.27
N LYS A 268 -10.77 -9.13 -7.93
CA LYS A 268 -10.24 -7.78 -8.13
C LYS A 268 -8.86 -7.58 -7.49
N ARG A 269 -8.69 -8.01 -6.24
CA ARG A 269 -7.44 -7.80 -5.47
C ARG A 269 -6.33 -8.78 -5.84
N MET A 270 -6.67 -9.99 -6.29
CA MET A 270 -5.70 -11.02 -6.68
C MET A 270 -5.23 -10.91 -8.13
N THR A 271 -6.09 -10.51 -9.08
CA THR A 271 -5.71 -10.41 -10.51
C THR A 271 -5.08 -9.07 -10.90
N GLY A 272 -4.78 -8.19 -9.94
CA GLY A 272 -3.92 -7.03 -10.17
C GLY A 272 -4.47 -6.00 -11.17
N ARG A 273 -5.75 -5.66 -11.10
CA ARG A 273 -6.21 -4.37 -11.66
C ARG A 273 -6.35 -3.38 -10.50
N PRO A 274 -5.41 -2.43 -10.29
CA PRO A 274 -5.80 -1.21 -9.58
C PRO A 274 -7.02 -0.67 -10.33
N ALA A 275 -8.11 -0.42 -9.61
CA ALA A 275 -9.23 0.28 -10.17
C ALA A 275 -8.70 1.65 -10.64
N ALA A 276 -8.40 1.76 -11.93
CA ALA A 276 -8.43 3.03 -12.61
C ALA A 276 -9.82 3.57 -12.33
N ASP A 277 -9.83 4.70 -11.65
CA ASP A 277 -10.97 5.54 -11.36
C ASP A 277 -11.81 5.67 -12.63
N LYS A 278 -12.84 4.82 -12.77
CA LYS A 278 -13.92 5.08 -13.71
C LYS A 278 -14.67 6.25 -13.08
N LYS A 279 -14.26 7.47 -13.43
CA LYS A 279 -15.18 8.61 -13.46
C LYS A 279 -16.41 8.15 -14.21
N THR A 280 -17.45 7.81 -13.47
CA THR A 280 -18.81 7.72 -13.98
C THR A 280 -19.10 9.06 -14.66
N PRO A 281 -19.52 9.08 -15.94
CA PRO A 281 -20.10 10.27 -16.52
C PRO A 281 -21.33 10.62 -15.66
N LYS A 282 -21.28 11.80 -15.04
CA LYS A 282 -22.43 12.43 -14.37
C LYS A 282 -23.62 12.39 -15.35
N PRO A 283 -24.81 11.89 -14.96
CA PRO A 283 -25.98 12.01 -15.82
C PRO A 283 -26.22 13.49 -16.11
N ALA A 284 -26.41 13.81 -17.39
CA ALA A 284 -26.87 15.13 -17.79
C ALA A 284 -28.17 15.43 -17.05
N VAL A 285 -28.16 16.52 -16.28
CA VAL A 285 -29.34 17.06 -15.64
C VAL A 285 -30.27 17.51 -16.76
N ALA A 286 -31.46 16.92 -16.80
CA ALA A 286 -32.53 17.37 -17.66
C ALA A 286 -32.91 18.79 -17.24
N ASP A 287 -32.74 19.70 -18.19
CA ASP A 287 -33.18 21.09 -18.10
C ASP A 287 -34.72 21.10 -18.04
N THR A 288 -35.27 21.51 -16.91
CA THR A 288 -36.69 21.84 -16.76
C THR A 288 -36.77 23.14 -15.98
N ASP A 289 -36.48 24.23 -16.69
CA ASP A 289 -36.90 25.57 -16.29
C ASP A 289 -38.13 25.95 -17.10
N GLU A 290 -39.31 25.84 -16.49
CA GLU A 290 -40.50 26.60 -16.89
C GLU A 290 -41.13 27.21 -15.62
N PRO A 291 -41.13 28.55 -15.46
CA PRO A 291 -41.78 29.18 -14.33
C PRO A 291 -43.22 29.51 -14.65
N ALA A 292 -44.14 29.03 -13.81
CA ALA A 292 -45.51 29.51 -13.77
C ALA A 292 -45.57 30.96 -13.27
N ARG A 293 -46.03 31.89 -14.12
CA ARG A 293 -46.75 33.12 -13.74
C ARG A 293 -47.64 33.55 -14.90
N GLY A 294 -48.95 33.58 -14.62
CA GLY A 294 -49.99 33.84 -15.61
C GLY A 294 -50.12 35.27 -16.08
N THR A 295 -50.90 35.44 -17.14
CA THR A 295 -51.68 36.64 -17.47
C THR A 295 -52.91 36.20 -18.26
N LEU A 296 -54.05 36.79 -17.90
CA LEU A 296 -55.34 36.66 -18.58
C LEU A 296 -55.32 37.45 -19.90
N THR A 297 -55.90 36.86 -20.95
CA THR A 297 -56.69 37.48 -22.05
C THR A 297 -57.26 36.28 -22.83
N ASP A 298 -58.52 35.88 -22.66
CA ASP A 298 -59.68 36.34 -23.42
C ASP A 298 -59.37 36.68 -24.89
N ASP A 299 -59.70 35.74 -25.79
CA ASP A 299 -60.39 36.04 -27.05
C ASP A 299 -60.75 34.74 -27.79
N THR A 300 -62.05 34.46 -27.82
CA THR A 300 -62.88 34.17 -29.01
C THR A 300 -62.27 33.35 -30.16
N GLN A 301 -62.77 32.13 -30.37
CA GLN A 301 -63.56 31.72 -31.57
C GLN A 301 -63.51 30.20 -31.81
N ASP A 302 -64.72 29.67 -32.02
CA ASP A 302 -65.12 28.63 -32.96
C ASP A 302 -64.40 27.26 -32.84
N ASN A 303 -65.08 26.13 -32.66
CA ASN A 303 -66.19 25.76 -33.50
C ASN A 303 -66.91 24.54 -32.93
N GLU A 304 -68.20 24.56 -33.20
CA GLU A 304 -69.21 23.61 -32.87
C GLU A 304 -68.97 22.24 -33.52
N ALA A 305 -69.28 21.23 -32.72
CA ALA A 305 -70.27 20.22 -33.04
C ALA A 305 -69.83 18.85 -33.60
N ILE A 306 -70.72 17.93 -33.22
CA ILE A 306 -71.16 16.74 -33.93
C ILE A 306 -70.64 15.40 -33.37
N ARG A 307 -71.41 14.99 -32.35
CA ARG A 307 -72.18 13.73 -32.25
C ARG A 307 -71.52 12.47 -31.70
N GLU A 308 -72.13 12.08 -30.59
CA GLU A 308 -72.45 10.72 -30.16
C GLU A 308 -72.87 9.77 -31.29
N ALA A 309 -72.60 8.49 -31.03
CA ALA A 309 -73.51 7.34 -31.17
C ALA A 309 -73.04 6.24 -32.12
N SER A 310 -73.24 5.01 -31.62
CA SER A 310 -73.13 3.71 -32.30
C SER A 310 -71.69 3.23 -32.50
N GLY A 311 -71.25 2.09 -32.00
CA GLY A 311 -71.94 0.87 -31.59
C GLY A 311 -70.98 -0.29 -31.91
N GLY A 312 -70.90 -1.29 -31.05
CA GLY A 312 -70.05 -2.48 -31.24
C GLY A 312 -69.41 -2.95 -29.95
#